data_AF-A0A820QZ09-F1
#
_entry.id   AF-A0A820QZ09-F1
#
_cell.length_a   1.000
_cell.length_b   1.000
_cell.length_c   1.000
_cell.angle_alpha   90.00
_cell.angle_beta   90.00
_cell.angle_gamma   90.00
#
_symmetry.space_group_name_H-M   'P 1'
#
loop_
_entity.id
_entity.type
_entity.pdbx_description
1 polymer ?
#
loop_
_entity_poly.entity_id
_entity_poly.type
_entity_poly.pdbx_seq_one_letter_code
_entity_poly.pdbx_strand_id
1 'polypeptide(L)' 'SNEVPEQPVLSPVSGCIFEKRLIVKYLHESPIDPVNGQPLIEEQLIDVKGNF' A
#
# COMPACT_ATOMS: atom_id res chain seq x y z
N SER A 1 -11.46 -20.83 8.14
CA SER A 1 -11.30 -19.38 7.97
C SER A 1 -10.67 -19.12 6.61
N ASN A 2 -11.44 -18.61 5.64
CA ASN A 2 -10.96 -18.23 4.31
C ASN A 2 -10.44 -16.79 4.35
N GLU A 3 -9.49 -16.52 5.24
CA GLU A 3 -8.90 -15.19 5.32
C GLU A 3 -7.93 -15.06 4.15
N VAL A 4 -8.30 -14.19 3.21
CA VAL A 4 -7.48 -13.87 2.05
C VAL A 4 -6.12 -13.40 2.59
N PRO A 5 -5.00 -13.96 2.11
CA PRO A 5 -3.68 -13.57 2.59
C PRO A 5 -3.53 -12.05 2.52
N GLU A 6 -3.01 -11.45 3.59
CA GLU A 6 -2.62 -10.05 3.59
C GLU A 6 -1.63 -9.83 2.45
N GLN A 7 -1.98 -8.96 1.49
CA GLN A 7 -1.12 -8.65 0.35
C GLN A 7 -0.25 -7.44 0.72
N PRO A 8 1.05 -7.62 0.99
CA PRO A 8 1.92 -6.50 1.28
C PRO A 8 2.22 -5.70 0.01
N VAL A 9 2.14 -4.38 0.12
CA VAL A 9 2.49 -3.43 -0.94
C VAL A 9 3.44 -2.37 -0.39
N LEU A 10 4.38 -1.93 -1.21
CA LEU A 10 5.37 -0.91 -0.87
C LEU A 10 4.94 0.44 -1.44
N SER A 11 5.01 1.48 -0.61
CA SER A 11 4.97 2.85 -1.08
C SER A 11 6.36 3.27 -1.61
N PRO A 12 6.48 3.72 -2.87
CA PRO A 12 7.76 4.18 -3.42
C PRO A 12 8.22 5.53 -2.85
N VAL A 13 7.32 6.31 -2.22
CA VAL A 13 7.64 7.64 -1.70
C VAL A 13 8.15 7.63 -0.26
N SER A 14 7.69 6.68 0.57
CA SER A 14 8.16 6.50 1.95
C SER A 14 9.04 5.26 2.15
N GLY A 15 8.99 4.29 1.23
CA GLY A 15 9.63 2.99 1.39
C GLY A 15 8.95 2.10 2.44
N CYS A 16 7.75 2.47 2.91
CA CYS A 16 6.99 1.71 3.89
C CYS A 16 6.13 0.63 3.22
N ILE A 17 5.98 -0.51 3.90
CA ILE A 17 5.12 -1.62 3.47
C ILE A 17 3.78 -1.50 4.20
N PHE A 18 2.69 -1.61 3.45
CA PHE A 18 1.32 -1.56 3.93
C PHE A 18 0.53 -2.80 3.47
N GLU A 19 -0.60 -3.08 4.13
CA GLU A 19 -1.57 -4.06 3.63
C GLU A 19 -2.41 -3.40 2.52
N LYS A 20 -2.52 -4.08 1.37
CA LYS A 20 -3.12 -3.53 0.14
C LYS A 20 -4.53 -2.98 0.36
N ARG A 21 -5.42 -3.73 1.02
CA ARG A 21 -6.81 -3.29 1.19
C ARG A 21 -6.91 -2.04 2.06
N LEU A 22 -6.12 -1.96 3.12
CA LEU A 22 -6.09 -0.80 4.02
C LEU A 22 -5.53 0.44 3.34
N ILE A 23 -4.39 0.32 2.65
CA ILE A 23 -3.77 1.49 2.00
C ILE A 23 -4.62 1.96 0.81
N VAL A 24 -5.19 1.05 0.00
CA VAL A 24 -6.06 1.44 -1.12
C VAL A 24 -7.28 2.19 -0.64
N LYS A 25 -7.93 1.72 0.43
CA LYS A 25 -9.05 2.44 1.04
C LYS A 25 -8.64 3.85 1.50
N TYR A 26 -7.49 3.97 2.16
CA TYR A 26 -6.98 5.27 2.58
C TYR A 26 -6.72 6.19 1.39
N LEU A 27 -6.08 5.70 0.33
CA LEU A 27 -5.75 6.49 -0.87
C LEU A 27 -6.99 6.96 -1.64
N HIS A 28 -8.08 6.20 -1.62
CA HIS A 28 -9.37 6.64 -2.15
C HIS A 28 -9.95 7.85 -1.41
N GLU A 29 -9.73 7.94 -0.09
CA GLU A 29 -10.19 9.06 0.74
C GLU A 29 -9.18 10.22 0.74
N SER A 30 -7.89 9.91 0.69
CA SER A 30 -6.78 10.86 0.76
C SER A 30 -5.61 10.36 -0.11
N PRO A 31 -5.37 10.93 -1.31
CA PRO A 31 -4.34 10.46 -2.24
C PRO A 31 -2.94 10.94 -1.84
N ILE A 32 -2.54 10.63 -0.61
CA ILE A 32 -1.24 10.92 -0.01
C ILE A 32 -0.71 9.69 0.72
N ASP A 33 0.59 9.61 0.92
CA ASP A 33 1.22 8.61 1.77
C ASP A 33 0.99 8.96 3.25
N PRO A 34 0.49 8.03 4.08
CA PRO A 34 0.15 8.31 5.48
C PRO A 34 1.37 8.56 6.39
N VAL A 35 2.59 8.30 5.92
CA VAL A 35 3.84 8.45 6.69
C VAL A 35 4.46 9.83 6.47
N ASN A 36 4.49 10.31 5.24
CA ASN A 36 5.20 11.55 4.89
C ASN A 36 4.31 12.62 4.22
N GLY A 37 3.03 12.32 3.97
CA GLY A 37 2.07 13.23 3.33
C GLY A 37 2.39 13.55 1.87
N GLN A 38 3.30 12.81 1.22
CA GLN A 38 3.59 13.00 -0.20
C GLN A 38 2.47 12.43 -1.06
N PRO A 39 2.20 12.97 -2.26
CA PRO A 39 1.21 12.40 -3.17
C PRO A 39 1.49 10.93 -3.47
N LEU A 40 0.48 10.08 -3.28
CA LEU A 40 0.53 8.66 -3.54
C LEU A 40 -0.84 8.21 -4.05
N ILE A 41 -0.86 7.36 -5.07
CA ILE A 41 -2.09 6.74 -5.61
C ILE A 41 -1.94 5.22 -5.67
N GLU A 42 -3.05 4.50 -5.73
CA GLU A 42 -3.07 3.03 -5.73
C GLU A 42 -2.17 2.45 -6.84
N GLU A 43 -2.17 3.06 -8.01
CA GLU A 43 -1.40 2.62 -9.17
C GLU A 43 0.12 2.72 -8.97
N GLN A 44 0.58 3.51 -7.99
CA GLN A 44 1.99 3.65 -7.65
C GLN A 44 2.46 2.61 -6.62
N LEU A 45 1.55 1.86 -6.00
CA LEU A 45 1.89 0.82 -5.03
C LEU A 45 2.59 -0.35 -5.71
N ILE A 46 3.68 -0.82 -5.09
CA ILE A 46 4.47 -1.93 -5.62
C ILE A 46 4.11 -3.19 -4.83
N ASP A 47 3.51 -4.19 -5.48
CA ASP A 47 3.21 -5.47 -4.84
C ASP A 47 4.51 -6.15 -4.38
N VAL A 48 4.65 -6.40 -3.08
CA VAL A 48 5.79 -7.11 -2.50
C VAL A 48 5.51 -8.60 -2.57
N LYS A 49 5.67 -9.19 -3.77
CA LYS A 49 5.68 -10.64 -3.89
C LYS A 49 7.03 -11.15 -3.41
N GLY A 50 7.05 -11.83 -2.27
CA GLY A 50 8.24 -12.51 -1.75
C GLY A 50 8.69 -13.58 -2.74
N ASN A 51 9.55 -13.20 -3.69
CA ASN A 51 10.19 -14.11 -4.62
C ASN A 51 11.63 -14.26 -4.14
N PHE A 52 11.81 -15.10 -3.11
CA PHE A 52 13.11 -15.54 -2.62
C PHE A 52 13.29 -17.02 -2.98
#